data_AF-A0A7J8X6G6-F1
#
_entry.id   AF-A0A7J8X6G6-F1
#
_cell.length_a   1.000
_cell.length_b   1.000
_cell.length_c   1.000
_cell.angle_alpha   90.00
_cell.angle_beta   90.00
_cell.angle_gamma   90.00
#
_symmetry.space_group_name_H-M   'P 1'
#
loop_
_entity.id
_entity.type
_entity.pdbx_description
1 polymer ?
#
loop_
_entity_poly.entity_id
_entity_poly.type
_entity_poly.pdbx_seq_one_letter_code
_entity_poly.pdbx_strand_id
1 'polypeptide(L)'
;MKLNVDMLQIIQLGLSIFDAWGNLPDFYSPFSYVWKFNLRDFDINRDRYASDLIELLKRQGINFEKNKEKGIGSKNFAKKFWDYGLVFNYYGLKSITWITFHDTYDFGFMLKIITQSPLPLHLDSF
;
A
#
# COMPACT_ATOMS: atom_id res chain seq x y z
N MET A 1 -15.95 -5.95 -4.66
CA MET A 1 -14.54 -5.74 -4.24
C MET A 1 -13.54 -6.03 -5.36
N LYS A 2 -13.35 -7.30 -5.78
CA LYS A 2 -12.34 -7.69 -6.79
C LYS A 2 -12.28 -6.79 -8.03
N LEU A 3 -13.40 -6.61 -8.72
CA LEU A 3 -13.49 -5.77 -9.93
C LEU A 3 -13.00 -4.34 -9.69
N ASN A 4 -13.37 -3.74 -8.55
CA ASN A 4 -12.95 -2.40 -8.19
C ASN A 4 -11.45 -2.37 -7.90
N VAL A 5 -10.92 -3.33 -7.14
CA VAL A 5 -9.48 -3.42 -6.86
C VAL A 5 -8.69 -3.59 -8.16
N ASP A 6 -9.13 -4.44 -9.08
CA ASP A 6 -8.47 -4.66 -10.36
C ASP A 6 -8.49 -3.40 -11.24
N MET A 7 -9.61 -2.67 -11.25
CA MET A 7 -9.80 -1.48 -12.09
C MET A 7 -9.16 -0.19 -11.55
N LEU A 8 -9.03 -0.05 -10.23
CA LEU A 8 -8.57 1.20 -9.60
C LEU A 8 -7.05 1.17 -9.33
N GLN A 9 -6.42 2.35 -9.41
CA GLN A 9 -5.02 2.51 -9.03
C GLN A 9 -4.90 3.04 -7.59
N ILE A 10 -3.90 2.53 -6.87
CA ILE A 10 -3.62 2.97 -5.50
C ILE A 10 -2.82 4.27 -5.58
N ILE A 11 -3.21 5.25 -4.77
CA ILE A 11 -2.59 6.57 -4.74
C ILE A 11 -1.59 6.66 -3.59
N GLN A 12 -1.96 6.12 -2.42
CA GLN A 12 -1.15 6.13 -1.21
C GLN A 12 -1.27 4.79 -0.47
N LEU A 13 -0.20 4.39 0.20
CA LEU A 13 -0.17 3.27 1.13
C LEU A 13 0.43 3.72 2.46
N GLY A 14 -0.33 3.57 3.54
CA GLY A 14 0.17 3.74 4.91
C GLY A 14 0.75 2.42 5.43
N LEU A 15 1.89 2.47 6.10
CA LEU A 15 2.48 1.31 6.78
C LEU A 15 3.04 1.75 8.13
N SER A 16 2.68 1.00 9.16
CA SER A 16 3.28 1.12 10.50
C SER A 16 3.81 -0.24 10.91
N ILE A 17 5.01 -0.25 11.49
CA ILE A 17 5.64 -1.44 12.05
C ILE A 17 5.75 -1.18 13.54
N PHE A 18 5.38 -2.14 14.39
CA PHE A 18 5.50 -2.02 15.83
C PHE A 18 5.70 -3.40 16.45
N ASP A 19 6.26 -3.43 17.66
CA ASP A 19 6.44 -4.66 18.43
C ASP A 19 5.13 -5.11 19.11
N ALA A 20 5.17 -6.25 19.81
CA ALA A 20 3.99 -6.81 20.49
C ALA A 20 3.39 -5.90 21.59
N TRP A 21 4.13 -4.88 22.05
CA TRP A 21 3.66 -3.90 23.03
C TRP A 21 3.17 -2.59 22.39
N GLY A 22 3.22 -2.49 21.05
CA GLY A 22 2.80 -1.31 20.31
C GLY A 22 3.89 -0.24 20.18
N ASN A 23 5.16 -0.56 20.50
CA ASN A 23 6.24 0.41 20.34
C ASN A 23 6.59 0.54 18.86
N LEU A 24 6.56 1.79 18.36
CA LEU A 24 6.98 2.14 17.01
C LEU A 24 8.52 2.21 16.94
N PRO A 25 9.11 1.98 15.74
CA PRO A 25 10.53 2.16 15.54
C PRO A 25 10.91 3.61 15.82
N ASP A 26 12.03 3.79 16.52
CA ASP A 26 12.56 5.09 16.91
C ASP A 26 13.95 5.40 16.31
N PHE A 27 14.62 4.38 15.76
CA PHE A 27 15.97 4.46 15.18
C PHE A 27 16.98 5.19 16.07
N TYR A 28 16.90 4.99 17.40
CA TYR A 28 17.73 5.69 18.39
C TYR A 28 17.56 7.21 18.39
N SER A 29 16.35 7.68 18.07
CA SER A 29 15.95 9.08 18.08
C SER A 29 14.80 9.30 19.08
N PRO A 30 14.48 10.55 19.48
CA PRO A 30 13.32 10.84 20.33
C PRO A 30 11.98 10.79 19.57
N PHE A 31 11.96 10.32 18.31
CA PHE A 31 10.78 10.31 17.46
C PHE A 31 10.36 8.88 17.14
N SER A 32 9.06 8.69 16.90
CA SER A 32 8.50 7.45 16.38
C SER A 32 8.15 7.60 14.90
N TYR A 33 8.31 6.53 14.13
CA TYR A 33 8.14 6.59 12.68
C TYR A 33 6.99 5.73 12.18
N VAL A 34 6.21 6.33 11.28
CA VAL A 34 5.21 5.67 10.43
C VAL A 34 5.42 6.14 9.00
N TRP A 35 5.11 5.29 8.03
CA TRP A 35 5.38 5.56 6.62
C TRP A 35 4.10 5.77 5.84
N LYS A 36 4.14 6.78 4.96
CA LYS A 36 3.15 6.97 3.91
C LYS A 36 3.87 6.99 2.56
N PHE A 37 3.64 5.95 1.78
CA PHE A 37 4.16 5.82 0.43
C PHE A 37 3.19 6.47 -0.55
N ASN A 38 3.68 7.41 -1.35
CA ASN A 38 2.92 8.00 -2.46
C ASN A 38 3.29 7.27 -3.74
N LEU A 39 2.30 6.72 -4.45
CA LEU A 39 2.53 5.96 -5.68
C LEU A 39 2.35 6.85 -6.91
N ARG A 40 3.13 6.58 -7.95
CA ARG A 40 3.11 7.36 -9.20
C ARG A 40 2.21 6.79 -10.28
N ASP A 41 1.67 5.59 -10.07
CA ASP A 41 1.00 4.83 -11.11
C ASP A 41 -0.37 5.43 -11.50
N PHE A 42 -1.01 6.17 -10.59
CA PHE A 42 -2.27 6.87 -10.84
C PHE A 42 -2.09 8.14 -11.68
N ASP A 43 -2.89 8.27 -12.74
CA ASP A 43 -2.99 9.44 -13.60
C ASP A 43 -4.46 9.87 -13.74
N ILE A 44 -4.77 11.09 -13.29
CA ILE A 44 -6.12 11.66 -13.30
C ILE A 44 -6.72 11.81 -14.72
N ASN A 45 -5.89 11.81 -15.75
CA ASN A 45 -6.35 11.95 -17.14
C ASN A 45 -6.60 10.59 -17.82
N ARG A 46 -6.16 9.49 -17.20
CA ARG A 46 -6.20 8.14 -17.79
C ARG A 46 -7.03 7.16 -16.97
N ASP A 47 -6.87 7.21 -15.65
CA ASP A 47 -7.37 6.16 -14.77
C ASP A 47 -8.78 6.45 -14.26
N ARG A 48 -9.48 5.38 -13.88
CA ARG A 48 -10.82 5.49 -13.29
C ARG A 48 -10.71 5.95 -11.84
N TYR A 49 -11.60 6.84 -11.45
CA TYR A 49 -11.74 7.32 -10.08
C TYR A 49 -13.18 7.76 -9.81
N ALA A 50 -13.54 7.85 -8.53
CA ALA A 50 -14.74 8.55 -8.09
C ALA A 50 -14.40 10.02 -7.86
N SER A 51 -15.11 10.94 -8.52
CA SER A 51 -14.83 12.38 -8.45
C SER A 51 -14.84 12.91 -7.02
N ASP A 52 -15.84 12.50 -6.21
CA ASP A 52 -15.96 12.89 -4.80
C ASP A 52 -14.73 12.47 -3.97
N LEU A 53 -14.17 11.29 -4.27
CA LEU A 53 -12.97 10.78 -3.60
C LEU A 53 -11.74 11.62 -3.99
N ILE A 54 -11.59 11.97 -5.27
CA ILE A 54 -10.47 12.83 -5.71
C ILE A 54 -10.56 14.22 -5.08
N GLU A 55 -11.75 14.82 -5.03
CA GLU A 55 -11.92 16.11 -4.36
C GLU A 55 -11.57 16.04 -2.88
N LEU A 56 -12.04 15.00 -2.18
CA LEU A 56 -11.68 14.78 -0.78
C LEU A 56 -10.16 14.66 -0.59
N LEU A 57 -9.50 13.86 -1.42
CA LEU A 57 -8.05 13.65 -1.36
C LEU A 57 -7.27 14.94 -1.67
N LYS A 58 -7.73 15.76 -2.62
CA LYS A 58 -7.17 17.10 -2.87
C LYS A 58 -7.30 18.01 -1.64
N ARG A 59 -8.46 18.01 -0.98
CA ARG A 59 -8.71 18.78 0.26
C ARG A 59 -7.83 18.31 1.42
N GLN A 60 -7.51 17.01 1.47
CA GLN A 60 -6.55 16.43 2.42
C GLN A 60 -5.08 16.69 2.05
N GLY A 61 -4.81 17.45 0.99
CA GLY A 61 -3.47 17.88 0.60
C GLY A 61 -2.72 16.91 -0.31
N ILE A 62 -3.40 15.95 -0.94
CA ILE A 62 -2.76 15.10 -1.95
C ILE A 62 -2.52 15.92 -3.23
N ASN A 63 -1.24 15.95 -3.63
CA ASN A 63 -0.82 16.51 -4.91
C ASN A 63 -0.56 15.38 -5.91
N PHE A 64 -1.53 15.14 -6.79
CA PHE A 64 -1.48 14.08 -7.80
C PHE A 64 -0.38 14.26 -8.83
N GLU A 65 -0.10 15.49 -9.26
CA GLU A 65 1.01 15.77 -10.20
C GLU A 65 2.35 15.47 -9.55
N LYS A 66 2.54 15.88 -8.28
CA LYS A 66 3.75 15.54 -7.52
C LYS A 66 3.91 14.03 -7.35
N ASN A 67 2.81 13.31 -7.12
CA ASN A 67 2.84 11.86 -7.05
C ASN A 67 3.25 11.24 -8.39
N LYS A 68 2.69 11.70 -9.51
CA LYS A 68 3.04 11.22 -10.85
C LYS A 68 4.52 11.48 -11.19
N GLU A 69 5.05 12.63 -10.81
CA GLU A 69 6.45 13.01 -11.04
C GLU A 69 7.45 12.30 -10.11
N LYS A 70 7.18 12.30 -8.80
CA LYS A 70 8.14 11.95 -7.74
C LYS A 70 7.73 10.74 -6.90
N GLY A 71 6.54 10.19 -7.12
CA GLY A 71 6.04 9.03 -6.41
C GLY A 71 6.79 7.75 -6.75
N ILE A 72 6.58 6.74 -5.92
CA ILE A 72 7.21 5.43 -6.06
C ILE A 72 6.41 4.63 -7.09
N GLY A 73 7.09 3.95 -8.02
CA GLY A 73 6.43 2.99 -8.91
C GLY A 73 5.99 1.76 -8.11
N SER A 74 4.73 1.36 -8.23
CA SER A 74 4.16 0.20 -7.55
C SER A 74 5.00 -1.07 -7.72
N LYS A 75 5.54 -1.31 -8.92
CA LYS A 75 6.48 -2.41 -9.21
C LYS A 75 7.75 -2.37 -8.38
N ASN A 76 8.35 -1.17 -8.25
CA ASN A 76 9.57 -0.99 -7.46
C ASN A 76 9.28 -1.15 -5.97
N PHE A 77 8.14 -0.64 -5.51
CA PHE A 77 7.66 -0.86 -4.14
C PHE A 77 7.50 -2.36 -3.87
N ALA A 78 6.77 -3.08 -4.73
CA ALA A 78 6.55 -4.52 -4.60
C ALA A 78 7.87 -5.29 -4.56
N LYS A 79 8.80 -5.02 -5.49
CA LYS A 79 10.13 -5.65 -5.48
C LYS A 79 10.85 -5.46 -4.15
N LYS A 80 10.86 -4.24 -3.60
CA LYS A 80 11.48 -3.98 -2.29
C LYS A 80 10.76 -4.72 -1.16
N PHE A 81 9.42 -4.76 -1.23
CA PHE A 81 8.61 -5.50 -0.27
C PHE A 81 8.99 -6.99 -0.21
N TRP A 82 9.25 -7.58 -1.38
CA TRP A 82 9.79 -8.94 -1.52
C TRP A 82 11.24 -9.06 -1.04
N ASP A 83 12.14 -8.19 -1.50
CA ASP A 83 13.56 -8.20 -1.14
C ASP A 83 13.77 -8.11 0.39
N TYR A 84 12.89 -7.39 1.11
CA TYR A 84 12.93 -7.25 2.57
C TYR A 84 12.22 -8.36 3.35
N GLY A 85 11.68 -9.38 2.69
CA GLY A 85 11.06 -10.53 3.37
C GLY A 85 9.74 -10.23 4.06
N LEU A 86 9.00 -9.20 3.63
CA LEU A 86 7.75 -8.78 4.27
C LEU A 86 6.50 -9.55 3.77
N VAL A 87 6.61 -10.29 2.66
CA VAL A 87 5.47 -11.01 2.04
C VAL A 87 5.31 -12.43 2.59
N PHE A 88 6.41 -13.17 2.66
CA PHE A 88 6.48 -14.51 3.21
C PHE A 88 7.52 -14.47 4.31
N ASN A 89 7.28 -15.16 5.43
CA ASN A 89 8.22 -15.33 6.54
C ASN A 89 9.47 -16.14 6.09
N TYR A 90 10.19 -15.65 5.09
CA TYR A 90 11.39 -16.22 4.54
C TYR A 90 12.59 -15.50 5.17
N TYR A 91 13.70 -16.21 5.35
CA TYR A 91 14.89 -15.72 6.07
C TYR A 91 14.75 -15.52 7.59
N GLY A 92 13.97 -16.36 8.28
CA GLY A 92 14.04 -16.45 9.75
C GLY A 92 13.37 -15.29 10.52
N LEU A 93 12.68 -14.39 9.84
CA LEU A 93 11.74 -13.46 10.48
C LEU A 93 10.59 -14.28 11.10
N LYS A 94 10.63 -14.46 12.43
CA LYS A 94 9.52 -15.09 13.17
C LYS A 94 8.28 -14.19 13.07
N SER A 95 7.18 -14.81 12.63
CA SER A 95 5.78 -14.37 12.72
C SER A 95 5.50 -12.85 12.59
N ILE A 96 5.44 -12.35 11.35
CA ILE A 96 4.82 -11.04 11.08
C ILE A 96 3.30 -11.18 11.25
N THR A 97 2.69 -10.30 12.05
CA THR A 97 1.24 -10.18 12.17
C THR A 97 0.76 -8.95 11.41
N TRP A 98 -0.15 -9.17 10.46
CA TRP A 98 -0.73 -8.10 9.65
C TRP A 98 -2.01 -7.58 10.30
N ILE A 99 -2.07 -6.26 10.51
CA ILE A 99 -3.25 -5.56 11.01
C ILE A 99 -3.73 -4.60 9.93
N THR A 100 -5.02 -4.65 9.62
CA THR A 100 -5.72 -3.74 8.70
C THR A 100 -6.98 -3.23 9.40
N PHE A 101 -7.44 -2.04 9.04
CA PHE A 101 -8.62 -1.42 9.65
C PHE A 101 -9.56 -0.94 8.54
N HIS A 102 -10.78 -1.47 8.53
CA HIS A 102 -11.80 -1.36 7.47
C HIS A 102 -11.51 -2.10 6.15
N ASP A 103 -12.15 -3.26 6.05
CA ASP A 103 -12.52 -3.97 4.81
C ASP A 103 -11.43 -4.80 4.12
N THR A 104 -11.93 -5.71 3.30
CA THR A 104 -11.26 -6.56 2.33
C THR A 104 -10.53 -5.78 1.22
N TYR A 105 -10.82 -4.49 1.04
CA TYR A 105 -10.17 -3.62 0.05
C TYR A 105 -8.71 -3.34 0.34
N ASP A 106 -8.37 -2.99 1.58
CA ASP A 106 -6.97 -2.66 1.95
C ASP A 106 -6.06 -3.85 1.68
N PHE A 107 -6.51 -5.04 2.10
CA PHE A 107 -5.80 -6.28 1.81
C PHE A 107 -5.76 -6.58 0.31
N GLY A 108 -6.88 -6.40 -0.40
CA GLY A 108 -6.94 -6.62 -1.85
C GLY A 108 -5.98 -5.72 -2.64
N PHE A 109 -5.90 -4.43 -2.28
CA PHE A 109 -4.98 -3.49 -2.90
C PHE A 109 -3.51 -3.81 -2.55
N MET A 110 -3.23 -4.19 -1.30
CA MET A 110 -1.90 -4.64 -0.90
C MET A 110 -1.48 -5.88 -1.70
N LEU A 111 -2.36 -6.88 -1.83
CA LEU A 111 -2.13 -8.05 -2.66
C LEU A 111 -1.89 -7.69 -4.12
N LYS A 112 -2.72 -6.83 -4.72
CA LYS A 112 -2.53 -6.35 -6.09
C LYS A 112 -1.15 -5.73 -6.31
N ILE A 113 -0.67 -4.91 -5.36
CA ILE A 113 0.68 -4.35 -5.44
C ILE A 113 1.72 -5.48 -5.37
N ILE A 114 1.61 -6.38 -4.40
CA ILE A 114 2.64 -7.39 -4.17
C ILE A 114 2.73 -8.39 -5.33
N THR A 115 1.59 -8.82 -5.87
CA THR A 115 1.51 -9.81 -6.97
C THR A 115 1.66 -9.19 -8.36
N GLN A 116 1.53 -7.86 -8.46
CA GLN A 116 1.53 -7.14 -9.74
C GLN A 116 0.52 -7.71 -10.76
N SER A 117 -0.54 -8.33 -10.25
CA SER A 117 -1.52 -9.08 -11.02
C SER A 117 -2.94 -8.77 -10.53
N PRO A 118 -3.98 -8.99 -11.36
CA PRO A 118 -5.35 -8.98 -10.87
C PRO A 118 -5.50 -9.91 -9.67
N LEU A 119 -6.40 -9.58 -8.76
CA LEU A 119 -6.72 -10.46 -7.64
C LEU A 119 -7.18 -11.83 -8.17
N PRO A 120 -6.93 -12.93 -7.44
CA PRO A 120 -7.46 -14.25 -7.81
C PRO A 120 -8.98 -14.28 -7.70
N LEU A 121 -9.59 -15.25 -8.38
CA LEU A 121 -11.04 -15.46 -8.38
C LEU A 121 -11.55 -16.05 -7.06
N HIS A 122 -10.71 -16.85 -6.39
CA HIS A 122 -11.02 -17.50 -5.11
C HIS A 122 -9.88 -17.29 -4.11
N LEU A 123 -10.22 -17.23 -2.83
CA LEU A 123 -9.24 -17.11 -1.73
C LEU A 123 -8.28 -18.30 -1.69
N ASP A 124 -8.76 -19.49 -2.04
CA ASP A 124 -7.99 -20.74 -2.05
C ASP A 124 -7.03 -20.87 -3.24
N SER A 125 -7.02 -19.89 -4.15
CA SER A 125 -6.12 -19.86 -5.31
C SER A 125 -4.81 -19.13 -5.04
N PHE A 126 -4.51 -18.84 -3.76
CA PHE A 126 -3.27 -18.21 -3.28
C PHE A 126 -2.26 -19.24 -2.77
#